data_AF-A0A7S1GQ32-F1
#
_entry.id   AF-A0A7S1GQ32-F1
#
_cell.length_a   1.000
_cell.length_b   1.000
_cell.length_c   1.000
_cell.angle_alpha   90.00
_cell.angle_beta   90.00
_cell.angle_gamma   90.00
#
_symmetry.space_group_name_H-M   'P 1'
#
loop_
_entity.id
_entity.type
_entity.pdbx_description
1 polymer ?
#
loop_
_entity_poly.entity_id
_entity_poly.type
_entity_poly.pdbx_seq_one_letter_code
_entity_poly.pdbx_strand_id
1 'polypeptide(L)'
;HNSPPGGEAGGKEGGVSEEENDVFQILYRLCKLSMKMDMVDSWVTPDEAMNLQSKMLSLELILTMLRQSGPVFHNSPRFISCIRQHLCLSLLKNAVSPSPRVFNASLQVFVTLLVHFKHHLKQEISVFFNTVFLRILDSPNSTFQQKVMVLQLLHKICHDPQTIVDIYVNYDCDLSHTDIFGKVVSQLCRVCGGIQGQHAGGAITPDQDLLIRSKAVDAMAVMVQGLEEWTRRVE
;
A
#
# COMPACT_ATOMS: atom_id res chain seq x y z
N HIS A 1 -27.70 60.98 16.64
CA HIS A 1 -26.25 60.68 16.72
C HIS A 1 -26.01 59.98 18.04
N ASN A 2 -25.38 58.81 18.18
CA ASN A 2 -24.74 57.89 17.25
C ASN A 2 -24.69 56.56 18.02
N SER A 3 -25.36 55.51 17.55
CA SER A 3 -25.11 54.14 18.02
C SER A 3 -23.96 53.55 17.18
N PRO A 4 -23.01 52.80 17.76
CA PRO A 4 -22.02 52.10 16.95
C PRO A 4 -22.66 50.84 16.35
N PRO A 5 -22.40 50.50 15.08
CA PRO A 5 -22.78 49.19 14.55
C PRO A 5 -21.77 48.16 15.06
N GLY A 6 -22.27 47.16 15.78
CA GLY A 6 -21.54 45.94 16.05
C GLY A 6 -21.32 45.21 14.73
N GLY A 7 -20.06 45.17 14.29
CA GLY A 7 -19.65 44.30 13.19
C GLY A 7 -19.68 42.85 13.67
N GLU A 8 -20.70 42.12 13.25
CA GLU A 8 -20.68 40.66 13.29
C GLU A 8 -19.52 40.17 12.41
N ALA A 9 -18.45 39.72 13.05
CA ALA A 9 -17.47 38.85 12.43
C ALA A 9 -18.14 37.50 12.20
N GLY A 10 -18.94 37.40 11.13
CA GLY A 10 -19.42 36.14 10.59
C GLY A 10 -18.22 35.34 10.09
N GLY A 11 -17.66 34.50 10.96
CA GLY A 11 -16.78 33.42 10.55
C GLY A 11 -17.52 32.59 9.52
N LYS A 12 -17.07 32.64 8.27
CA LYS A 12 -17.51 31.67 7.25
C LYS A 12 -17.05 30.29 7.72
N GLU A 13 -17.95 29.54 8.31
CA GLU A 13 -17.82 28.09 8.38
C GLU A 13 -17.58 27.60 6.94
N GLY A 14 -16.41 27.04 6.71
CA GLY A 14 -15.96 26.60 5.39
C GLY A 14 -16.81 25.43 4.90
N GLY A 15 -17.85 25.74 4.13
CA GLY A 15 -18.58 24.73 3.37
C GLY A 15 -17.64 24.01 2.42
N VAL A 16 -17.76 22.68 2.35
CA VAL A 16 -17.04 21.86 1.35
C VAL A 16 -17.42 22.38 -0.05
N SER A 17 -16.43 22.65 -0.91
CA SER A 17 -16.74 23.11 -2.26
C SER A 17 -17.42 22.01 -3.07
N GLU A 18 -18.28 22.40 -4.02
CA GLU A 18 -18.93 21.44 -4.94
C GLU A 18 -17.88 20.61 -5.69
N GLU A 19 -16.77 21.24 -6.07
CA GLU A 19 -15.61 20.62 -6.72
C GLU A 19 -14.96 19.54 -5.84
N GLU A 20 -14.74 19.81 -4.55
CA GLU A 20 -14.19 18.82 -3.60
C GLU A 20 -15.15 17.64 -3.43
N ASN A 21 -16.46 17.91 -3.39
CA ASN A 21 -17.47 16.86 -3.30
C ASN A 21 -17.46 15.96 -4.55
N ASP A 22 -17.34 16.53 -5.76
CA ASP A 22 -17.30 15.77 -7.00
C ASP A 22 -16.06 14.88 -7.08
N VAL A 23 -14.89 15.44 -6.76
CA VAL A 23 -13.63 14.67 -6.70
C VAL A 23 -13.72 13.54 -5.67
N PHE A 24 -14.34 13.79 -4.52
CA PHE A 24 -14.59 12.76 -3.51
C PHE A 24 -15.47 11.64 -4.05
N GLN A 25 -16.57 11.97 -4.73
CA GLN A 25 -17.46 10.96 -5.32
C GLN A 25 -16.76 10.14 -6.40
N ILE A 26 -15.89 10.77 -7.21
CA ILE A 26 -15.08 10.08 -8.20
C ILE A 26 -14.15 9.07 -7.52
N LEU A 27 -13.33 9.50 -6.55
CA LEU A 27 -12.42 8.61 -5.82
C LEU A 27 -13.18 7.44 -5.18
N TYR A 28 -14.28 7.73 -4.50
CA TYR A 28 -15.12 6.74 -3.84
C TYR A 28 -15.67 5.70 -4.82
N ARG A 29 -16.19 6.14 -5.96
CA ARG A 29 -16.73 5.24 -7.00
C ARG A 29 -15.64 4.39 -7.63
N LEU A 30 -14.46 4.94 -7.89
CA LEU A 30 -13.31 4.16 -8.38
C LEU A 30 -12.86 3.09 -7.36
N CYS A 31 -12.86 3.42 -6.05
CA CYS A 31 -12.58 2.44 -5.01
C CYS A 31 -13.60 1.29 -5.05
N LYS A 32 -14.89 1.58 -5.27
CA LYS A 32 -15.91 0.53 -5.44
C LYS A 32 -15.74 -0.30 -6.69
N LEU A 33 -15.46 0.33 -7.84
CA LEU A 33 -15.27 -0.38 -9.10
C LEU A 33 -14.04 -1.29 -9.08
N SER A 34 -12.96 -0.85 -8.43
CA SER A 34 -11.75 -1.68 -8.23
C SER A 34 -11.97 -2.87 -7.28
N MET A 35 -13.08 -2.92 -6.54
CA MET A 35 -13.44 -4.05 -5.67
C MET A 35 -14.43 -5.03 -6.30
N LYS A 36 -14.98 -4.76 -7.50
CA LYS A 36 -15.96 -5.67 -8.11
C LYS A 36 -15.35 -7.06 -8.22
N MET A 37 -16.04 -8.03 -7.61
CA MET A 37 -15.55 -9.39 -7.48
C MET A 37 -15.50 -10.03 -8.86
N ASP A 38 -14.46 -10.84 -9.09
CA ASP A 38 -14.47 -11.75 -10.22
C ASP A 38 -15.59 -12.75 -9.87
N MET A 39 -16.76 -12.64 -10.51
CA MET A 39 -17.90 -13.50 -10.19
C MET A 39 -17.52 -14.93 -10.56
N VAL A 40 -17.16 -15.72 -9.56
CA VAL A 40 -16.89 -17.14 -9.72
C VAL A 40 -18.25 -17.83 -9.82
N ASP A 41 -18.72 -18.05 -11.05
CA ASP A 41 -19.40 -19.29 -11.44
C ASP A 41 -19.51 -19.41 -12.97
N SER A 42 -18.82 -20.42 -13.49
CA SER A 42 -19.04 -21.11 -14.77
C SER A 42 -18.87 -20.34 -16.09
N TRP A 43 -17.84 -20.79 -16.84
CA TRP A 43 -17.46 -20.39 -18.21
C TRP A 43 -16.92 -18.96 -18.30
N VAL A 44 -15.79 -18.78 -19.00
CA VAL A 44 -15.24 -17.44 -19.29
C VAL A 44 -16.26 -16.69 -20.13
N THR A 45 -17.11 -15.91 -19.46
CA THR A 45 -18.07 -15.04 -20.13
C THR A 45 -17.35 -13.73 -20.48
N PRO A 46 -17.75 -13.04 -21.56
CA PRO A 46 -17.23 -11.71 -21.90
C PRO A 46 -17.24 -10.71 -20.73
N ASP A 47 -18.11 -10.94 -19.74
CA ASP A 47 -18.25 -10.14 -18.53
C ASP A 47 -17.05 -10.23 -17.59
N GLU A 48 -16.35 -11.37 -17.48
CA GLU A 48 -15.16 -11.51 -16.63
C GLU A 48 -13.99 -10.65 -17.14
N ALA A 49 -13.74 -10.69 -18.45
CA ALA A 49 -12.72 -9.87 -19.08
C ALA A 49 -13.05 -8.38 -18.92
N MET A 50 -14.31 -7.99 -19.12
CA MET A 50 -14.77 -6.62 -18.93
C MET A 50 -14.65 -6.16 -17.47
N ASN A 51 -14.93 -7.03 -16.51
CA ASN A 51 -14.76 -6.75 -15.08
C ASN A 51 -13.28 -6.56 -14.71
N LEU A 52 -12.38 -7.40 -15.21
CA LEU A 52 -10.94 -7.25 -15.00
C LEU A 52 -10.42 -5.93 -15.60
N GLN A 53 -10.86 -5.57 -16.82
CA GLN A 53 -10.48 -4.29 -17.44
C GLN A 53 -11.01 -3.10 -16.64
N SER A 54 -12.27 -3.15 -16.19
CA SER A 54 -12.86 -2.10 -15.35
C SER A 54 -12.09 -1.93 -14.04
N LYS A 55 -11.70 -3.04 -13.41
CA LYS A 55 -10.89 -3.06 -12.19
C LYS A 55 -9.50 -2.44 -12.42
N MET A 56 -8.80 -2.86 -13.49
CA MET A 56 -7.49 -2.32 -13.86
C MET A 56 -7.56 -0.82 -14.13
N LEU A 57 -8.50 -0.38 -14.97
CA LEU A 57 -8.71 1.03 -15.27
C LEU A 57 -9.01 1.84 -14.00
N SER A 58 -9.83 1.30 -13.09
CA SER A 58 -10.13 1.97 -11.83
C SER A 58 -8.88 2.17 -10.96
N LEU A 59 -8.02 1.16 -10.85
CA LEU A 59 -6.76 1.26 -10.11
C LEU A 59 -5.78 2.24 -10.75
N GLU A 60 -5.69 2.29 -12.08
CA GLU A 60 -4.85 3.23 -12.82
C GLU A 60 -5.32 4.69 -12.65
N LEU A 61 -6.64 4.92 -12.68
CA LEU A 61 -7.21 6.25 -12.43
C LEU A 61 -6.99 6.69 -10.98
N ILE A 62 -7.18 5.80 -10.00
CA ILE A 62 -6.86 6.09 -8.59
C ILE A 62 -5.39 6.46 -8.45
N LEU A 63 -4.49 5.67 -9.04
CA LEU A 63 -3.06 5.93 -9.00
C LEU A 63 -2.72 7.31 -9.57
N THR A 64 -3.33 7.67 -10.70
CA THR A 64 -3.14 8.96 -11.36
C THR A 64 -3.65 10.10 -10.48
N MET A 65 -4.85 9.97 -9.91
CA MET A 65 -5.41 10.97 -8.98
C MET A 65 -4.49 11.21 -7.79
N LEU A 66 -3.97 10.16 -7.15
CA LEU A 66 -3.10 10.29 -5.97
C LEU A 66 -1.73 10.90 -6.30
N ARG A 67 -1.19 10.64 -7.50
CA ARG A 67 0.11 11.18 -7.92
C ARG A 67 0.04 12.66 -8.33
N GLN A 68 -1.10 13.07 -8.88
CA GLN A 68 -1.31 14.42 -9.40
C GLN A 68 -2.01 15.34 -8.38
N SER A 69 -2.45 14.79 -7.24
CA SER A 69 -3.13 15.57 -6.21
C SER A 69 -2.18 16.49 -5.47
N GLY A 70 -2.66 17.70 -5.15
CA GLY A 70 -1.89 18.69 -4.38
C GLY A 70 -2.06 18.57 -2.86
N PRO A 71 -1.38 19.45 -2.10
CA PRO A 71 -1.41 19.45 -0.63
C PRO A 71 -2.82 19.57 -0.02
N VAL A 72 -3.74 20.27 -0.68
CA VAL A 72 -5.14 20.40 -0.24
C VAL A 72 -5.82 19.04 -0.17
N PHE A 73 -5.62 18.20 -1.19
CA PHE A 73 -6.16 16.84 -1.21
C PHE A 73 -5.47 15.96 -0.16
N HIS A 74 -4.14 16.04 -0.06
CA HIS A 74 -3.36 15.22 0.87
C HIS A 74 -3.73 15.43 2.34
N ASN A 75 -4.08 16.67 2.71
CA ASN A 75 -4.40 17.05 4.09
C ASN A 75 -5.90 17.14 4.38
N SER A 76 -6.79 16.95 3.40
CA SER A 76 -8.24 17.00 3.62
C SER A 76 -8.69 15.80 4.45
N PRO A 77 -9.29 16.01 5.64
CA PRO A 77 -9.80 14.91 6.47
C PRO A 77 -10.81 14.02 5.73
N ARG A 78 -11.56 14.61 4.79
CA ARG A 78 -12.55 13.90 4.00
C ARG A 78 -11.91 12.91 3.02
N PHE A 79 -10.88 13.34 2.28
CA PHE A 79 -10.14 12.44 1.39
C PHE A 79 -9.36 11.38 2.18
N ILE A 80 -8.73 11.77 3.28
CA ILE A 80 -8.02 10.83 4.17
C ILE A 80 -8.98 9.74 4.67
N SER A 81 -10.18 10.11 5.11
CA SER A 81 -11.20 9.15 5.54
C SER A 81 -11.61 8.20 4.40
N CYS A 82 -11.79 8.72 3.19
CA CYS A 82 -12.08 7.90 2.00
C CYS A 82 -10.96 6.91 1.71
N ILE A 83 -9.70 7.35 1.80
CA ILE A 83 -8.54 6.49 1.58
C ILE A 83 -8.52 5.36 2.61
N ARG A 84 -8.63 5.67 3.90
CA ARG A 84 -8.64 4.68 4.98
C ARG A 84 -9.77 3.66 4.83
N GLN A 85 -11.00 4.15 4.63
CA GLN A 85 -12.20 3.31 4.68
C GLN A 85 -12.50 2.56 3.38
N HIS A 86 -12.10 3.11 2.23
CA HIS A 86 -12.49 2.57 0.93
C HIS A 86 -11.30 2.14 0.09
N LEU A 87 -10.27 2.98 -0.02
CA LEU A 87 -9.12 2.63 -0.84
C LEU A 87 -8.30 1.51 -0.21
N CYS A 88 -7.94 1.62 1.07
CA CYS A 88 -7.19 0.56 1.75
C CYS A 88 -7.96 -0.77 1.74
N LEU A 89 -9.28 -0.74 1.96
CA LEU A 89 -10.11 -1.94 1.80
C LEU A 89 -10.07 -2.52 0.38
N SER A 90 -10.10 -1.65 -0.64
CA SER A 90 -9.99 -2.07 -2.04
C SER A 90 -8.67 -2.79 -2.32
N LEU A 91 -7.55 -2.21 -1.87
CA LEU A 91 -6.23 -2.81 -2.04
C LEU A 91 -6.10 -4.14 -1.29
N LEU A 92 -6.67 -4.26 -0.08
CA LEU A 92 -6.68 -5.52 0.68
C LEU A 92 -7.46 -6.61 -0.05
N LYS A 93 -8.63 -6.30 -0.63
CA LYS A 93 -9.39 -7.26 -1.45
C LYS A 93 -8.64 -7.66 -2.71
N ASN A 94 -7.93 -6.73 -3.33
CA ASN A 94 -7.14 -6.98 -4.53
C ASN A 94 -5.85 -7.76 -4.25
N ALA A 95 -5.36 -7.76 -3.00
CA ALA A 95 -4.19 -8.54 -2.59
C ALA A 95 -4.35 -10.05 -2.73
N VAL A 96 -5.60 -10.55 -2.70
CA VAL A 96 -5.93 -11.97 -2.88
C VAL A 96 -6.46 -12.28 -4.29
N SER A 97 -6.40 -11.33 -5.23
CA SER A 97 -6.82 -11.57 -6.62
C SER A 97 -5.92 -12.62 -7.28
N PRO A 98 -6.49 -13.56 -8.07
CA PRO A 98 -5.70 -14.52 -8.83
C PRO A 98 -4.91 -13.85 -9.97
N SER A 99 -5.25 -12.62 -10.36
CA SER A 99 -4.58 -11.87 -11.42
C SER A 99 -3.34 -11.13 -10.89
N PRO A 100 -2.11 -11.49 -11.33
CA PRO A 100 -0.89 -10.80 -10.90
C PRO A 100 -0.87 -9.33 -11.33
N ARG A 101 -1.60 -8.97 -12.40
CA ARG A 101 -1.73 -7.59 -12.88
C ARG A 101 -2.45 -6.71 -11.86
N VAL A 102 -3.53 -7.21 -11.29
CA VAL A 102 -4.33 -6.52 -10.26
C VAL A 102 -3.50 -6.35 -8.98
N PHE A 103 -2.78 -7.41 -8.59
CA PHE A 103 -1.89 -7.33 -7.43
C PHE A 103 -0.81 -6.26 -7.63
N ASN A 104 -0.09 -6.28 -8.75
CA ASN A 104 0.94 -5.29 -9.05
C ASN A 104 0.38 -3.86 -9.10
N ALA A 105 -0.76 -3.62 -9.75
CA ALA A 105 -1.41 -2.31 -9.75
C ALA A 105 -1.74 -1.83 -8.33
N SER A 106 -2.23 -2.74 -7.47
CA SER A 106 -2.52 -2.45 -6.07
C SER A 106 -1.26 -2.10 -5.27
N LEU A 107 -0.13 -2.77 -5.53
CA LEU A 107 1.15 -2.42 -4.93
C LEU A 107 1.63 -1.02 -5.35
N GLN A 108 1.43 -0.62 -6.62
CA GLN A 108 1.78 0.74 -7.07
C GLN A 108 0.94 1.82 -6.39
N VAL A 109 -0.34 1.56 -6.16
CA VAL A 109 -1.20 2.45 -5.37
C VAL A 109 -0.72 2.50 -3.92
N PHE A 110 -0.42 1.36 -3.30
CA PHE A 110 0.10 1.33 -1.92
C PHE A 110 1.42 2.11 -1.78
N VAL A 111 2.36 1.98 -2.71
CA VAL A 111 3.60 2.78 -2.70
C VAL A 111 3.30 4.27 -2.74
N THR A 112 2.34 4.69 -3.56
CA THR A 112 1.92 6.09 -3.66
C THR A 112 1.30 6.58 -2.34
N LEU A 113 0.52 5.74 -1.66
CA LEU A 113 0.02 6.02 -0.31
C LEU A 113 1.14 6.14 0.71
N LEU A 114 2.17 5.29 0.65
CA LEU A 114 3.31 5.36 1.55
C LEU A 114 4.12 6.65 1.35
N VAL A 115 4.29 7.11 0.10
CA VAL A 115 5.03 8.34 -0.21
C VAL A 115 4.27 9.58 0.26
N HIS A 116 2.97 9.68 -0.03
CA HIS A 116 2.23 10.94 0.17
C HIS A 116 1.37 10.98 1.44
N PHE A 117 0.96 9.82 1.97
CA PHE A 117 -0.07 9.72 3.02
C PHE A 117 0.38 8.96 4.27
N LYS A 118 1.65 8.53 4.39
CA LYS A 118 2.13 7.69 5.52
C LYS A 118 1.79 8.21 6.90
N HIS A 119 1.88 9.52 7.12
CA HIS A 119 1.56 10.17 8.39
C HIS A 119 0.07 10.06 8.77
N HIS A 120 -0.80 9.87 7.78
CA HIS A 120 -2.23 9.65 7.98
C HIS A 120 -2.61 8.16 8.02
N LEU A 121 -1.76 7.23 7.61
CA LEU A 121 -2.15 5.83 7.36
C LEU A 121 -1.41 4.84 8.26
N LYS A 122 -1.06 5.23 9.48
CA LYS A 122 -0.21 4.40 10.36
C LYS A 122 -0.81 3.01 10.57
N GLN A 123 -2.08 2.92 10.94
CA GLN A 123 -2.76 1.66 11.21
C GLN A 123 -2.90 0.81 9.93
N GLU A 124 -3.31 1.43 8.83
CA GLU A 124 -3.50 0.75 7.54
C GLU A 124 -2.18 0.17 7.02
N ILE A 125 -1.10 0.95 7.07
CA ILE A 125 0.24 0.49 6.70
C ILE A 125 0.64 -0.74 7.54
N SER A 126 0.42 -0.71 8.85
CA SER A 126 0.69 -1.88 9.71
C SER A 126 -0.11 -3.12 9.25
N VAL A 127 -1.39 -2.93 8.92
CA VAL A 127 -2.22 -4.02 8.39
C VAL A 127 -1.64 -4.56 7.07
N PHE A 128 -1.23 -3.73 6.11
CA PHE A 128 -0.62 -4.21 4.85
C PHE A 128 0.66 -5.01 5.09
N PHE A 129 1.58 -4.52 5.91
CA PHE A 129 2.81 -5.24 6.21
C PHE A 129 2.54 -6.60 6.85
N ASN A 130 1.75 -6.62 7.93
CA ASN A 130 1.50 -7.86 8.68
C ASN A 130 0.60 -8.86 7.92
N THR A 131 -0.47 -8.38 7.28
CA THR A 131 -1.51 -9.27 6.75
C THR A 131 -1.33 -9.61 5.28
N VAL A 132 -0.61 -8.78 4.52
CA VAL A 132 -0.37 -8.98 3.09
C VAL A 132 1.09 -9.36 2.83
N PHE A 133 2.04 -8.45 3.06
CA PHE A 133 3.41 -8.63 2.59
C PHE A 133 4.12 -9.77 3.32
N LEU A 134 4.13 -9.74 4.66
CA LEU A 134 4.78 -10.77 5.46
C LEU A 134 4.09 -12.12 5.29
N ARG A 135 2.75 -12.12 5.22
CA ARG A 135 1.95 -13.33 4.99
C ARG A 135 2.23 -13.97 3.62
N ILE A 136 2.39 -13.18 2.56
CA ILE A 136 2.74 -13.69 1.22
C ILE A 136 4.14 -14.32 1.23
N LEU A 137 5.09 -13.69 1.91
CA LEU A 137 6.45 -14.25 2.02
C LEU A 137 6.46 -15.55 2.83
N ASP A 138 5.63 -15.64 3.87
CA ASP A 138 5.56 -16.81 4.77
C ASP A 138 4.77 -17.99 4.16
N SER A 139 3.67 -17.68 3.48
CA SER A 139 2.70 -18.69 3.03
C SER A 139 3.30 -19.62 1.97
N PRO A 140 3.17 -20.95 2.11
CA PRO A 140 3.55 -21.90 1.07
C PRO A 140 2.61 -21.86 -0.14
N ASN A 141 1.38 -21.35 0.05
CA ASN A 141 0.37 -21.25 -1.01
C ASN A 141 0.52 -19.98 -1.88
N SER A 142 1.44 -19.09 -1.51
CA SER A 142 1.69 -17.88 -2.29
C SER A 142 2.55 -18.19 -3.50
N THR A 143 2.13 -17.66 -4.66
CA THR A 143 2.82 -17.93 -5.92
C THR A 143 4.21 -17.33 -5.93
N PHE A 144 5.12 -17.91 -6.73
CA PHE A 144 6.43 -17.33 -6.99
C PHE A 144 6.36 -15.85 -7.39
N GLN A 145 5.42 -15.50 -8.28
CA GLN A 145 5.25 -14.13 -8.74
C GLN A 145 4.82 -13.18 -7.63
N GLN A 146 3.90 -13.59 -6.74
CA GLN A 146 3.51 -12.78 -5.58
C GLN A 146 4.71 -12.53 -4.65
N LYS A 147 5.50 -13.57 -4.35
CA LYS A 147 6.69 -13.46 -3.50
C LYS A 147 7.72 -12.49 -4.11
N VAL A 148 8.02 -12.62 -5.41
CA VAL A 148 8.93 -11.72 -6.11
C VAL A 148 8.43 -10.27 -6.09
N MET A 149 7.14 -10.04 -6.36
CA MET A 149 6.55 -8.68 -6.32
C MET A 149 6.63 -8.04 -4.93
N VAL A 150 6.40 -8.81 -3.86
CA VAL A 150 6.55 -8.31 -2.49
C VAL A 150 8.00 -8.00 -2.15
N LEU A 151 8.96 -8.85 -2.55
CA LEU A 151 10.38 -8.57 -2.32
C LEU A 151 10.85 -7.32 -3.09
N GLN A 152 10.39 -7.13 -4.32
CA GLN A 152 10.65 -5.91 -5.09
C GLN A 152 10.05 -4.67 -4.45
N LEU A 153 8.85 -4.78 -3.88
CA LEU A 153 8.23 -3.70 -3.11
C LEU A 153 9.08 -3.36 -1.88
N LEU A 154 9.47 -4.36 -1.08
CA LEU A 154 10.29 -4.16 0.11
C LEU A 154 11.64 -3.54 -0.25
N HIS A 155 12.30 -4.01 -1.33
CA HIS A 155 13.50 -3.38 -1.86
C HIS A 155 13.27 -1.90 -2.19
N LYS A 156 12.16 -1.56 -2.87
CA LYS A 156 11.84 -0.16 -3.19
C LYS A 156 11.61 0.70 -1.94
N ILE A 157 10.92 0.16 -0.93
CA ILE A 157 10.72 0.83 0.35
C ILE A 157 12.07 1.06 1.05
N CYS A 158 12.94 0.05 1.03
CA CYS A 158 14.26 0.12 1.66
C CYS A 158 15.23 1.05 0.94
N HIS A 159 14.98 1.35 -0.34
CA HIS A 159 15.80 2.28 -1.09
C HIS A 159 15.60 3.74 -0.66
N ASP A 160 14.53 4.07 0.07
CA ASP A 160 14.36 5.39 0.68
C ASP A 160 14.76 5.34 2.17
N PRO A 161 15.94 5.86 2.54
CA PRO A 161 16.43 5.81 3.91
C PRO A 161 15.46 6.42 4.93
N GLN A 162 14.79 7.52 4.55
CA GLN A 162 13.88 8.20 5.46
C GLN A 162 12.65 7.33 5.74
N THR A 163 12.12 6.63 4.74
CA THR A 163 10.97 5.74 4.93
C THR A 163 11.31 4.56 5.84
N ILE A 164 12.51 3.98 5.77
CA ILE A 164 12.93 2.92 6.72
C ILE A 164 12.94 3.44 8.15
N VAL A 165 13.57 4.59 8.38
CA VAL A 165 13.67 5.19 9.71
C VAL A 165 12.28 5.56 10.24
N ASP A 166 11.42 6.11 9.39
CA ASP A 166 10.04 6.40 9.76
C ASP A 166 9.28 5.12 10.15
N ILE A 167 9.50 3.99 9.48
CA ILE A 167 8.90 2.71 9.88
C ILE A 167 9.43 2.29 11.27
N TYR A 168 10.74 2.33 11.49
CA TYR A 168 11.30 1.97 12.79
C TYR A 168 10.75 2.85 13.93
N VAL A 169 10.80 4.18 13.77
CA VAL A 169 10.38 5.13 14.81
C VAL A 169 8.87 5.07 15.06
N ASN A 170 8.04 4.95 14.00
CA ASN A 170 6.59 5.01 14.15
C ASN A 170 5.94 3.70 14.62
N TYR A 171 6.65 2.57 14.55
CA TYR A 171 6.07 1.26 14.83
C TYR A 171 6.86 0.45 15.85
N ASP A 172 8.19 0.36 15.71
CA ASP A 172 9.02 -0.47 16.59
C ASP A 172 9.38 0.27 17.89
N CYS A 173 9.47 1.61 17.85
CA CYS A 173 9.69 2.43 19.04
C CYS A 173 8.41 2.83 19.79
N ASP A 174 7.23 2.49 19.27
CA ASP A 174 5.95 2.78 19.89
C ASP A 174 5.34 1.51 20.49
N LEU A 175 5.24 1.45 21.82
CA LEU A 175 4.70 0.30 22.55
C LEU A 175 3.23 -0.02 22.22
N SER A 176 2.50 0.90 21.60
CA SER A 176 1.11 0.70 21.17
C SER A 176 0.99 0.07 19.78
N HIS A 177 2.09 -0.05 19.03
CA HIS A 177 2.12 -0.56 17.67
C HIS A 177 2.90 -1.89 17.58
N THR A 178 2.70 -2.59 16.46
CA THR A 178 3.45 -3.81 16.15
C THR A 178 4.81 -3.47 15.58
N ASP A 179 5.83 -4.24 15.92
CA ASP A 179 7.20 -4.21 15.40
C ASP A 179 7.30 -4.55 13.89
N ILE A 180 7.01 -3.59 13.02
CA ILE A 180 7.04 -3.82 11.56
C ILE A 180 8.47 -4.03 11.07
N PHE A 181 9.41 -3.17 11.47
CA PHE A 181 10.78 -3.22 10.97
C PHE A 181 11.45 -4.54 11.39
N GLY A 182 11.37 -4.89 12.67
CA GLY A 182 11.88 -6.17 13.19
C GLY A 182 11.30 -7.39 12.47
N LYS A 183 9.99 -7.40 12.21
CA LYS A 183 9.34 -8.48 11.45
C LYS A 183 9.79 -8.55 9.99
N VAL A 184 9.98 -7.41 9.31
CA VAL A 184 10.49 -7.38 7.94
C VAL A 184 11.91 -7.96 7.89
N VAL A 185 12.80 -7.53 8.79
CA VAL A 185 14.16 -8.06 8.88
C VAL A 185 14.16 -9.57 9.15
N SER A 186 13.41 -10.02 10.15
CA SER A 186 13.27 -11.43 10.49
C SER A 186 12.77 -12.25 9.30
N GLN A 187 11.77 -11.73 8.58
CA GLN A 187 11.21 -12.43 7.45
C GLN A 187 12.15 -12.49 6.25
N LEU A 188 12.89 -11.41 5.96
CA LEU A 188 13.92 -11.45 4.92
C LEU A 188 15.03 -12.45 5.26
N CYS A 189 15.49 -12.50 6.52
CA CYS A 189 16.45 -13.49 6.99
C CYS A 189 15.95 -14.93 6.79
N ARG A 190 14.69 -15.21 7.13
CA ARG A 190 14.07 -16.53 6.90
C ARG A 190 14.02 -16.88 5.43
N VAL A 191 13.62 -15.93 4.56
CA VAL A 191 13.61 -16.15 3.12
C VAL A 191 15.01 -16.43 2.59
N CYS A 192 16.04 -15.69 3.02
CA CYS A 192 17.45 -15.94 2.67
C CYS A 192 17.95 -17.33 3.10
N GLY A 193 17.48 -17.82 4.26
CA GLY A 193 17.75 -19.16 4.77
C GLY A 193 17.12 -20.30 3.97
N GLY A 194 16.27 -19.98 2.99
CA GLY A 194 15.53 -20.95 2.19
C GLY A 194 14.22 -21.39 2.87
N ILE A 195 13.24 -21.77 2.06
CA ILE A 195 11.93 -22.22 2.55
C ILE A 195 12.12 -23.63 3.15
N GLN A 196 12.18 -23.72 4.48
CA GLN A 196 12.28 -25.01 5.17
C GLN A 196 10.96 -25.79 5.04
N GLY A 197 10.98 -26.86 4.23
CA GLY A 197 9.99 -27.95 4.29
C GLY A 197 8.62 -27.69 3.66
N GLN A 198 8.14 -28.72 2.96
CA GLN A 198 6.77 -28.88 2.41
C GLN A 198 6.45 -28.12 1.12
N HIS A 199 6.92 -28.71 0.01
CA HIS A 199 6.36 -28.53 -1.33
C HIS A 199 4.98 -29.20 -1.44
N ALA A 200 3.99 -28.69 -0.70
CA ALA A 200 2.61 -29.19 -0.78
C ALA A 200 1.69 -28.09 -1.29
N GLY A 201 1.82 -27.73 -2.58
CA GLY A 201 0.89 -26.82 -3.25
C GLY A 201 1.55 -25.96 -4.33
N GLY A 202 1.90 -26.56 -5.47
CA GLY A 202 2.46 -25.84 -6.63
C GLY A 202 3.93 -25.46 -6.46
N ALA A 203 4.84 -26.42 -6.65
CA ALA A 203 6.23 -26.32 -6.23
C ALA A 203 6.99 -25.18 -6.93
N ILE A 204 7.36 -24.16 -6.14
CA ILE A 204 8.45 -23.23 -6.46
C ILE A 204 9.66 -24.08 -6.86
N THR A 205 10.20 -23.87 -8.07
CA THR A 205 11.35 -24.64 -8.53
C THR A 205 12.63 -24.23 -7.79
N PRO A 206 13.69 -25.06 -7.76
CA PRO A 206 14.97 -24.66 -7.17
C PRO A 206 15.52 -23.34 -7.72
N ASP A 207 15.38 -23.10 -9.03
CA ASP A 207 15.80 -21.84 -9.66
C ASP A 207 14.95 -20.65 -9.21
N GLN A 208 13.64 -20.85 -9.05
CA GLN A 208 12.74 -19.84 -8.52
C GLN A 208 13.04 -19.52 -7.05
N ASP A 209 13.33 -20.54 -6.23
CA ASP A 209 13.74 -20.37 -4.84
C ASP A 209 15.06 -19.58 -4.77
N LEU A 210 16.05 -19.92 -5.59
CA LEU A 210 17.31 -19.18 -5.68
C LEU A 210 17.07 -17.70 -6.03
N LEU A 211 16.15 -17.40 -6.95
CA LEU A 211 15.81 -16.02 -7.29
C LEU A 211 15.11 -15.30 -6.13
N ILE A 212 14.17 -15.94 -5.45
CA ILE A 212 13.50 -15.38 -4.27
C ILE A 212 14.55 -15.02 -3.21
N ARG A 213 15.48 -15.95 -2.93
CA ARG A 213 16.58 -15.75 -1.97
C ARG A 213 17.47 -14.59 -2.37
N SER A 214 17.89 -14.53 -3.64
CA SER A 214 18.67 -13.40 -4.18
C SER A 214 17.95 -12.06 -3.98
N LYS A 215 16.65 -11.99 -4.26
CA LYS A 215 15.86 -10.76 -4.10
C LYS A 215 15.71 -10.34 -2.65
N ALA A 216 15.63 -11.29 -1.71
CA ALA A 216 15.62 -11.00 -0.28
C ALA A 216 16.97 -10.43 0.19
N VAL A 217 18.08 -11.00 -0.28
CA VAL A 217 19.43 -10.47 -0.01
C VAL A 217 19.58 -9.06 -0.58
N ASP A 218 19.16 -8.82 -1.81
CA ASP A 218 19.18 -7.48 -2.43
C ASP A 218 18.42 -6.45 -1.56
N ALA A 219 17.21 -6.81 -1.08
CA ALA A 219 16.40 -5.93 -0.23
C ALA A 219 17.08 -5.64 1.11
N MET A 220 17.71 -6.64 1.74
CA MET A 220 18.48 -6.46 2.98
C MET A 220 19.72 -5.57 2.76
N ALA A 221 20.45 -5.78 1.67
CA ALA A 221 21.63 -4.98 1.35
C ALA A 221 21.27 -3.51 1.17
N VAL A 222 20.20 -3.23 0.41
CA VAL A 222 19.69 -1.85 0.23
C VAL A 222 19.20 -1.26 1.55
N MET A 223 18.56 -2.04 2.42
CA MET A 223 18.15 -1.56 3.75
C MET A 223 19.35 -1.11 4.60
N VAL A 224 20.41 -1.93 4.66
CA VAL A 224 21.62 -1.60 5.43
C VAL A 224 22.32 -0.38 4.84
N GLN A 225 22.47 -0.33 3.51
CA GLN A 225 23.04 0.82 2.81
C GLN A 225 22.26 2.10 3.07
N GLY A 226 20.92 2.03 3.05
CA GLY A 226 20.06 3.16 3.36
C GLY A 226 20.24 3.65 4.79
N LEU A 227 20.29 2.75 5.77
CA LEU A 227 20.53 3.11 7.18
C LEU A 227 21.90 3.74 7.40
N GLU A 228 22.94 3.22 6.74
CA GLU A 228 24.28 3.79 6.77
C GLU A 228 24.30 5.21 6.18
N GLU A 229 23.67 5.40 5.02
CA GLU A 229 23.54 6.71 4.38
C GLU A 229 22.78 7.69 5.26
N TRP A 230 21.68 7.27 5.88
CA TRP A 230 20.92 8.12 6.79
C TRP A 230 21.76 8.54 8.01
N THR A 231 22.50 7.61 8.61
CA THR A 231 23.36 7.88 9.76
C THR A 231 24.40 8.94 9.41
N ARG A 232 25.07 8.81 8.25
CA ARG A 232 26.03 9.80 7.74
C ARG A 232 25.45 11.19 7.47
N ARG A 233 24.12 11.33 7.32
CA ARG A 233 23.46 12.64 7.11
C ARG A 233 23.10 13.34 8.42
N VAL A 234 23.03 12.58 9.52
CA VAL A 234 22.60 13.07 10.84
C VAL A 234 23.79 13.37 11.75
N GLU A 235 24.93 12.71 11.50
CA GLU A 235 26.26 13.08 12.05
C GLU A 235 26.81 14.38 11.45
#